data_AF-A0A946MUS6-F1
#
_entry.id   AF-A0A946MUS6-F1
#
_cell.length_a   1.000
_cell.length_b   1.000
_cell.length_c   1.000
_cell.angle_alpha   90.00
_cell.angle_beta   90.00
_cell.angle_gamma   90.00
#
_symmetry.space_group_name_H-M   'P 1'
#
loop_
_entity.id
_entity.type
_entity.pdbx_description
1 polymer ?
#
loop_
_entity_poly.entity_id
_entity_poly.type
_entity_poly.pdbx_seq_one_letter_code
_entity_poly.pdbx_strand_id
1 'polypeptide(L)' 'THGTAPKYAGQDKVNPGSLILSAEMMLRHLGWNEAADLIIDGMNGAIQAKTVTYDFERLMDGATLVSCSAFGDSVIAHM' A
#
# COMPACT_ATOMS: atom_id res chain seq x y z
N THR A 1 -6.84 6.67 7.52
CA THR A 1 -6.92 7.44 8.78
C THR A 1 -6.11 8.72 8.75
N HIS A 2 -5.20 8.92 7.79
CA HIS A 2 -4.56 10.23 7.56
C HIS A 2 -5.54 11.27 6.97
N GLY A 3 -5.11 12.53 6.92
CA GLY A 3 -5.85 13.65 6.31
C GLY A 3 -5.77 13.68 4.77
N THR A 4 -6.28 14.77 4.18
CA THR A 4 -6.50 14.92 2.73
C THR A 4 -5.26 15.31 1.91
N ALA A 5 -4.22 15.88 2.55
CA ALA A 5 -2.95 16.27 1.92
C ALA A 5 -3.10 16.97 0.54
N PRO A 6 -3.83 18.10 0.44
CA PRO A 6 -4.26 18.70 -0.83
C PRO A 6 -3.10 19.06 -1.78
N LYS A 7 -1.92 19.37 -1.24
CA LYS A 7 -0.69 19.61 -2.02
C LYS A 7 -0.24 18.45 -2.90
N TYR A 8 -0.73 17.24 -2.66
CA TYR A 8 -0.43 16.03 -3.43
C TYR A 8 -1.64 15.47 -4.17
N ALA A 9 -2.78 16.16 -4.13
CA ALA A 9 -3.99 15.71 -4.81
C ALA A 9 -3.75 15.61 -6.32
N GLY A 10 -4.18 14.48 -6.91
CA GLY A 10 -4.07 14.22 -8.35
C GLY A 10 -2.65 13.91 -8.86
N GLN A 11 -1.65 13.80 -7.99
CA GLN A 11 -0.25 13.59 -8.40
C GLN A 11 0.19 12.13 -8.44
N ASP A 12 -0.71 11.17 -8.16
CA ASP A 12 -0.38 9.74 -8.10
C ASP A 12 0.85 9.43 -7.21
N LYS A 13 0.97 10.12 -6.08
CA LYS A 13 2.20 10.14 -5.28
C LYS A 13 2.09 9.50 -3.90
N VAL A 14 0.95 9.70 -3.24
CA VAL A 14 0.81 9.35 -1.82
C VAL A 14 0.65 7.84 -1.62
N ASN A 15 1.00 7.36 -0.45
CA ASN A 15 0.84 5.97 -0.07
C ASN A 15 -0.65 5.60 0.12
N PRO A 16 -1.19 4.62 -0.62
CA PRO A 16 -2.57 4.16 -0.44
C PRO A 16 -2.75 3.20 0.76
N GLY A 17 -1.65 2.79 1.41
CA GLY A 17 -1.62 1.70 2.40
C GLY A 17 -2.60 1.84 3.55
N SER A 18 -2.85 3.05 4.05
CA SER A 18 -3.84 3.24 5.13
C SER A 18 -5.25 2.82 4.70
N LEU A 19 -5.65 3.13 3.47
CA LEU A 19 -7.00 2.82 3.00
C LEU A 19 -7.10 1.35 2.59
N ILE A 20 -6.03 0.79 2.00
CA ILE A 20 -5.93 -0.64 1.67
C ILE A 20 -6.04 -1.50 2.94
N LEU A 21 -5.32 -1.17 4.00
CA LEU A 21 -5.40 -1.90 5.28
C LEU A 21 -6.74 -1.68 5.99
N SER A 22 -7.42 -0.56 5.77
CA SER A 22 -8.81 -0.40 6.25
C SER A 22 -9.77 -1.31 5.46
N ALA A 23 -9.52 -1.54 4.17
CA ALA A 23 -10.28 -2.48 3.37
C ALA A 23 -10.02 -3.94 3.78
N GLU A 24 -8.78 -4.28 4.16
CA GLU A 24 -8.45 -5.57 4.79
C GLU A 24 -9.31 -5.79 6.04
N MET A 25 -9.34 -4.81 6.96
CA MET A 25 -10.16 -4.90 8.17
C MET A 25 -11.66 -5.06 7.83
N MET A 26 -12.13 -4.39 6.77
CA MET A 26 -13.50 -4.53 6.28
C MET A 26 -13.76 -5.97 5.78
N LEU A 27 -12.88 -6.53 4.97
CA LEU A 27 -13.00 -7.92 4.48
C LEU A 27 -13.05 -8.92 5.64
N ARG A 28 -12.17 -8.73 6.62
CA ARG A 28 -12.16 -9.55 7.84
C ARG A 28 -13.46 -9.41 8.63
N HIS A 29 -14.02 -8.20 8.74
CA HIS A 29 -15.32 -7.98 9.38
C HIS A 29 -16.48 -8.66 8.63
N LEU A 30 -16.42 -8.73 7.30
CA LEU A 30 -17.38 -9.42 6.45
C LEU A 30 -17.21 -10.96 6.46
N GLY A 31 -16.19 -11.47 7.16
CA GLY A 31 -15.87 -12.90 7.21
C GLY A 31 -15.10 -13.42 5.99
N TRP A 32 -14.62 -12.54 5.12
CA TRP A 32 -13.82 -12.90 3.94
C TRP A 32 -12.34 -12.94 4.32
N ASN A 33 -11.99 -13.85 5.22
CA ASN A 33 -10.67 -13.90 5.86
C ASN A 33 -9.55 -14.21 4.85
N GLU A 34 -9.79 -15.12 3.92
CA GLU A 34 -8.79 -15.51 2.91
C GLU A 34 -8.42 -14.33 2.01
N ALA A 35 -9.39 -13.49 1.65
CA ALA A 35 -9.11 -12.28 0.86
C ALA A 35 -8.38 -11.22 1.69
N ALA A 36 -8.69 -11.11 2.99
CA ALA A 36 -7.99 -10.22 3.90
C ALA A 36 -6.51 -10.64 4.06
N ASP A 37 -6.26 -11.95 4.18
CA ASP A 37 -4.92 -12.50 4.34
C ASP A 37 -4.05 -12.24 3.09
N LEU A 38 -4.61 -12.36 1.87
CA LEU A 38 -3.91 -11.98 0.63
C LEU A 38 -3.49 -10.50 0.62
N ILE A 39 -4.30 -9.59 1.15
CA ILE A 39 -3.92 -8.16 1.23
C ILE A 39 -2.74 -7.97 2.20
N ILE A 40 -2.72 -8.69 3.32
CA ILE A 40 -1.61 -8.65 4.28
C ILE A 40 -0.33 -9.19 3.63
N ASP A 41 -0.41 -10.32 2.93
CA ASP A 41 0.73 -10.93 2.23
C ASP A 41 1.26 -10.00 1.15
N GLY A 42 0.39 -9.45 0.30
CA GLY A 42 0.77 -8.47 -0.72
C GLY A 42 1.43 -7.21 -0.16
N MET A 43 0.89 -6.66 0.94
CA MET A 43 1.47 -5.49 1.60
C MET A 43 2.85 -5.80 2.18
N ASN A 44 3.00 -6.94 2.86
CA ASN A 44 4.27 -7.38 3.42
C ASN A 44 5.31 -7.60 2.33
N GLY A 45 4.94 -8.29 1.24
CA GLY A 45 5.81 -8.56 0.12
C GLY A 45 6.30 -7.30 -0.58
N ALA A 46 5.40 -6.36 -0.91
CA ALA A 46 5.75 -5.11 -1.56
C ALA A 46 6.74 -4.26 -0.73
N ILE A 47 6.53 -4.17 0.60
CA ILE A 47 7.41 -3.44 1.52
C ILE A 47 8.76 -4.15 1.67
N GLN A 48 8.77 -5.48 1.83
CA GLN A 48 10.01 -6.27 1.94
C GLN A 48 10.86 -6.21 0.66
N ALA A 49 10.21 -6.20 -0.52
CA ALA A 49 10.84 -5.98 -1.81
C ALA A 49 11.35 -4.54 -2.01
N LYS A 50 11.12 -3.65 -1.03
CA LYS A 50 11.48 -2.22 -1.05
C LYS A 50 10.93 -1.49 -2.28
N THR A 51 9.82 -1.94 -2.85
CA THR A 51 9.14 -1.27 -3.98
C THR A 51 7.99 -0.47 -3.41
N VAL A 52 8.24 0.79 -3.07
CA VAL A 52 7.41 1.59 -2.15
C VAL A 52 7.21 3.04 -2.64
N THR A 53 6.21 3.71 -2.07
CA THR A 53 5.95 5.14 -2.34
C THR A 53 6.95 6.06 -1.63
N TYR A 54 6.96 7.34 -2.04
CA TYR A 54 7.96 8.35 -1.66
C TYR A 54 8.17 8.54 -0.15
N ASP A 55 7.14 8.29 0.65
CA ASP A 55 7.13 8.47 2.10
C ASP A 55 7.99 7.41 2.80
N PHE A 56 8.00 6.18 2.29
CA PHE A 56 8.89 5.10 2.73
C PHE A 56 10.25 5.16 2.06
N GLU A 57 10.30 5.36 0.74
CA GLU A 57 11.55 5.31 -0.04
C GLU A 57 12.61 6.25 0.52
N ARG A 58 12.24 7.49 0.87
CA ARG A 58 13.15 8.47 1.48
C ARG A 58 13.74 8.09 2.85
N LEU A 59 13.26 7.00 3.45
CA LEU A 59 13.69 6.47 4.75
C LEU A 59 14.39 5.10 4.61
N MET A 60 14.55 4.58 3.39
CA MET A 60 15.05 3.23 3.12
C MET A 60 16.23 3.25 2.14
N ASP A 61 17.34 2.63 2.53
CA ASP A 61 18.46 2.44 1.60
C ASP A 61 18.12 1.41 0.52
N GLY A 62 18.33 1.78 -0.74
CA GLY A 62 18.15 0.90 -1.91
C GLY A 62 16.68 0.56 -2.23
N ALA A 63 15.74 1.40 -1.84
CA ALA A 63 14.35 1.26 -2.23
C ALA A 63 14.09 1.73 -3.68
N THR A 64 13.13 1.09 -4.34
CA THR A 64 12.61 1.50 -5.64
C THR A 64 11.39 2.39 -5.42
N LEU A 65 11.50 3.66 -5.80
CA LEU A 65 10.39 4.62 -5.76
C LEU A 65 9.33 4.27 -6.82
N VAL A 66 8.09 4.10 -6.39
CA VAL A 66 6.93 3.93 -7.27
C VAL A 66 5.80 4.94 -6.97
N SER A 67 4.88 5.09 -7.93
CA SER A 67 3.67 5.92 -7.78
C SER A 67 2.63 5.26 -6.86
N CYS A 68 1.57 5.99 -6.51
CA CYS A 68 0.45 5.45 -5.72
C CYS A 68 -0.21 4.25 -6.44
N SER A 69 -0.51 4.40 -7.73
CA SER A 69 -1.09 3.35 -8.57
C SER A 69 -0.16 2.14 -8.69
N ALA A 70 1.11 2.36 -9.02
CA ALA A 70 2.10 1.29 -9.16
C ALA A 70 2.42 0.57 -7.85
N PHE A 71 2.28 1.24 -6.69
CA PHE A 71 2.34 0.56 -5.41
C PHE A 71 1.17 -0.41 -5.21
N GLY A 72 -0.03 -0.05 -5.67
CA GLY A 72 -1.17 -0.97 -5.72
C GLY A 72 -0.88 -2.21 -6.57
N ASP A 73 -0.30 -2.03 -7.75
CA ASP A 73 0.13 -3.15 -8.61
C ASP A 73 1.22 -4.01 -7.94
N SER A 74 2.17 -3.37 -7.25
CA SER A 74 3.20 -4.06 -6.46
C SER A 74 2.59 -4.92 -5.36
N VAL A 75 1.59 -4.42 -4.64
CA VAL A 75 0.84 -5.19 -3.63
C VAL A 75 0.16 -6.40 -4.28
N ILE A 76 -0.52 -6.22 -5.42
CA ILE A 76 -1.18 -7.32 -6.15
C ILE A 76 -0.17 -8.38 -6.60
N ALA A 77 1.00 -7.97 -7.07
CA ALA A 77 2.05 -8.89 -7.54
C ALA A 77 2.65 -9.79 -6.43
N HIS A 78 2.43 -9.44 -5.16
CA HIS A 78 2.91 -10.18 -3.99
C HIS A 78 1.79 -10.87 -3.19
N MET A 79 0.55 -10.85 -3.68
CA MET A 79 -0.56 -11.62 -3.10
C MET A 79 -0.37 -13.13 -3.32
#